data_AF-A0A7W1ZY95-F1
#
_entry.id   AF-A0A7W1ZY95-F1
#
_cell.length_a   1.000
_cell.length_b   1.000
_cell.length_c   1.000
_cell.angle_alpha   90.00
_cell.angle_beta   90.00
_cell.angle_gamma   90.00
#
_symmetry.space_group_name_H-M   'P 1'
#
loop_
_entity.id
_entity.type
_entity.pdbx_description
1 polymer ?
#
loop_
_entity_poly.entity_id
_entity_poly.type
_entity_poly.pdbx_seq_one_letter_code
_entity_poly.pdbx_strand_id
1 'polypeptide(L)' 'MQQNVFIVEKDSINLNLTKEENILIERNYLVNFMRMCADNFDIRKEKLYIPDGCEKYGFAEGKHNIGQMMRFFADMLED' A
#
# COMPACT_ATOMS: atom_id res chain seq x y z
N MET A 1 1.67 -40.05 -0.11
CA MET A 1 2.25 -38.73 -0.41
C MET A 1 2.54 -38.05 0.92
N GLN A 2 3.81 -37.92 1.32
CA GLN A 2 4.20 -37.22 2.54
C GLN A 2 4.11 -35.70 2.28
N GLN A 3 3.43 -34.96 3.17
CA GLN A 3 3.49 -33.50 3.20
C GLN A 3 4.80 -33.08 3.85
N ASN A 4 5.64 -32.34 3.12
CA ASN A 4 6.77 -31.63 3.70
C ASN A 4 6.22 -30.39 4.41
N VAL A 5 6.16 -30.44 5.73
CA VAL A 5 5.93 -29.26 6.57
C VAL A 5 7.26 -28.52 6.65
N PHE A 6 7.38 -27.40 5.92
CA PHE A 6 8.50 -26.47 6.09
C PHE A 6 8.23 -25.64 7.34
N ILE A 7 8.94 -25.95 8.43
CA ILE A 7 9.02 -25.07 9.59
C ILE A 7 9.99 -23.95 9.19
N VAL A 8 9.46 -22.76 8.90
CA VAL A 8 10.29 -21.56 8.77
C VAL A 8 10.61 -21.11 10.19
N GLU A 9 11.79 -21.49 10.68
CA GLU A 9 12.33 -20.91 11.91
C GLU A 9 12.49 -19.40 11.71
N LYS A 10 11.93 -18.64 12.66
CA LYS A 10 11.96 -17.18 12.65
C LYS A 10 13.33 -16.71 13.12
N ASP A 11 14.37 -16.99 12.33
CA ASP A 11 15.66 -16.34 12.48
C ASP A 11 15.43 -14.85 12.29
N SER A 12 15.43 -14.13 13.42
CA SER A 12 15.30 -12.68 13.44
C SER A 12 16.61 -12.14 12.92
N ILE A 13 16.68 -11.88 11.60
CA ILE A 13 17.85 -11.25 10.99
C ILE A 13 18.00 -9.87 11.63
N ASN A 14 19.02 -9.69 12.46
CA ASN A 14 19.37 -8.40 13.03
C ASN A 14 20.07 -7.57 11.95
N LEU A 15 19.28 -6.89 11.12
CA LEU A 15 19.79 -5.99 10.10
C LEU A 15 20.13 -4.64 10.77
N ASN A 16 21.42 -4.31 10.85
CA ASN A 16 21.88 -2.97 11.18
C ASN A 16 21.70 -2.06 9.96
N LEU A 17 20.45 -1.68 9.71
CA LEU A 17 20.08 -0.79 8.61
C LEU A 17 20.41 0.66 8.98
N THR A 18 20.97 1.38 8.02
CA THR A 18 21.02 2.84 8.07
C THR A 18 19.60 3.42 8.12
N LYS A 19 19.47 4.67 8.53
CA LYS A 19 18.18 5.36 8.53
C LYS A 19 17.56 5.42 7.13
N GLU A 20 18.39 5.62 6.11
CA GLU A 20 17.95 5.71 4.70
C GLU A 20 17.42 4.37 4.20
N GLU A 21 18.11 3.27 4.50
CA GLU A 21 17.65 1.92 4.15
C GLU A 21 16.35 1.54 4.85
N ASN A 22 16.18 1.92 6.13
CA ASN A 22 14.92 1.72 6.84
C ASN A 22 13.76 2.47 6.16
N ILE A 23 13.96 3.75 5.82
CA ILE A 23 12.94 4.56 5.13
C ILE A 23 12.57 3.95 3.77
N LEU A 24 13.56 3.49 3.01
CA LEU A 24 13.33 2.84 1.72
C LEU A 24 12.50 1.57 1.88
N ILE A 25 12.82 0.73 2.87
CA ILE A 25 12.09 -0.49 3.18
C ILE A 25 10.65 -0.19 3.58
N GLU A 26 10.44 0.75 4.50
CA GLU A 26 9.10 1.17 4.93
C GLU A 26 8.26 1.70 3.77
N ARG A 27 8.86 2.54 2.91
CA ARG A 27 8.20 3.06 1.70
C ARG A 27 7.79 1.94 0.76
N ASN A 28 8.68 0.97 0.50
CA ASN A 28 8.39 -0.17 -0.37
C ASN A 28 7.27 -1.05 0.22
N TYR A 29 7.25 -1.26 1.53
CA TYR A 29 6.15 -1.96 2.20
C TYR A 29 4.82 -1.23 2.01
N LEU A 30 4.81 0.10 2.18
CA LEU A 30 3.61 0.91 2.01
C LEU A 30 3.08 0.88 0.57
N VAL A 31 3.96 1.06 -0.42
CA VAL A 31 3.62 1.00 -1.85
C VAL A 31 3.02 -0.36 -2.21
N ASN A 32 3.65 -1.45 -1.78
CA ASN A 32 3.16 -2.80 -2.04
C ASN A 32 1.81 -3.07 -1.36
N PHE A 33 1.66 -2.64 -0.11
CA PHE A 33 0.40 -2.76 0.60
C PHE A 33 -0.74 -2.01 -0.10
N MET A 34 -0.49 -0.76 -0.54
CA MET A 34 -1.47 0.02 -1.30
C MET A 34 -1.87 -0.67 -2.62
N ARG A 35 -0.92 -1.26 -3.36
CA ARG A 35 -1.21 -2.04 -4.58
C ARG A 35 -2.05 -3.28 -4.27
N MET A 36 -1.73 -4.00 -3.20
CA MET A 36 -2.54 -5.15 -2.76
C MET A 36 -3.96 -4.76 -2.38
N CYS A 37 -4.13 -3.62 -1.69
CA CYS A 37 -5.45 -3.07 -1.39
C CYS A 37 -6.19 -2.63 -2.66
N ALA A 38 -5.50 -2.03 -3.63
CA ALA A 38 -6.09 -1.62 -4.90
C ALA A 38 -6.65 -2.81 -5.71
N ASP A 39 -5.97 -3.97 -5.65
CA ASP A 39 -6.37 -5.19 -6.35
C ASP A 39 -7.45 -6.00 -5.60
N ASN A 40 -7.71 -5.68 -4.32
CA ASN A 40 -8.74 -6.34 -3.53
C ASN A 40 -10.14 -6.11 -4.14
N PHE A 41 -10.90 -7.21 -4.27
CA PHE A 41 -12.19 -7.22 -4.97
C PHE A 41 -13.26 -6.31 -4.36
N ASP A 42 -13.27 -6.19 -3.04
CA ASP A 42 -14.25 -5.37 -2.33
C ASP A 42 -13.83 -3.90 -2.43
N ILE A 43 -12.56 -3.59 -2.13
CA ILE A 43 -12.00 -2.23 -2.17
C ILE A 43 -12.11 -1.61 -3.57
N ARG A 44 -11.80 -2.37 -4.64
CA ARG A 44 -11.80 -1.83 -6.02
C ARG A 44 -13.19 -1.39 -6.50
N LYS A 45 -14.27 -1.77 -5.82
CA LYS A 45 -15.64 -1.37 -6.17
C LYS A 45 -16.12 -0.20 -5.32
N GLU A 46 -15.52 -0.02 -4.15
CA GLU A 46 -15.88 1.04 -3.24
C GLU A 46 -15.54 2.42 -3.82
N LYS A 47 -16.39 3.39 -3.48
CA LYS A 47 -16.20 4.78 -3.85
C LYS A 47 -16.20 5.65 -2.60
N LEU A 48 -15.16 6.45 -2.47
CA LEU A 48 -15.09 7.52 -1.47
C LEU A 48 -15.77 8.76 -2.04
N TYR A 49 -16.68 9.36 -1.27
CA TYR A 49 -17.20 10.68 -1.59
C TYR A 49 -16.29 11.75 -0.99
N ILE A 50 -15.72 12.59 -1.85
CA ILE A 50 -14.97 13.78 -1.46
C ILE A 50 -15.93 14.97 -1.55
N PRO A 51 -16.17 15.69 -0.44
CA PRO A 51 -17.04 16.86 -0.43
C PRO A 51 -16.37 18.06 -1.10
N ASP A 52 -17.19 19.06 -1.43
CA ASP A 52 -16.73 20.38 -1.87
C ASP A 52 -15.79 21.04 -0.83
N GLY A 53 -14.84 21.85 -1.31
CA GLY A 53 -13.86 22.56 -0.49
C GLY A 53 -12.62 21.74 -0.10
N CYS A 54 -12.43 20.56 -0.71
CA CYS A 54 -11.27 19.70 -0.51
C CYS A 54 -10.11 19.97 -1.49
N GLU A 55 -10.26 20.91 -2.43
CA GLU A 55 -9.25 21.27 -3.44
C GLU A 55 -7.95 21.77 -2.81
N LYS A 56 -8.06 22.44 -1.66
CA LYS A 56 -6.90 22.89 -0.87
C LYS A 56 -6.01 21.75 -0.38
N TYR A 57 -6.53 20.52 -0.37
CA TYR A 57 -5.80 19.29 -0.05
C TYR A 57 -5.42 18.50 -1.30
N GLY A 58 -5.68 19.04 -2.50
CA GLY A 58 -5.39 18.40 -3.78
C GLY A 58 -6.46 17.42 -4.26
N PHE A 59 -7.66 17.43 -3.68
CA PHE A 59 -8.74 16.52 -4.08
C PHE A 59 -9.87 17.26 -4.80
N ALA A 60 -10.34 16.68 -5.91
CA ALA A 60 -11.54 17.14 -6.60
C ALA A 60 -12.80 16.63 -5.88
N GLU A 61 -13.85 17.45 -5.83
CA GLU A 61 -15.17 17.01 -5.37
C GLU A 61 -15.68 15.81 -6.18
N GLY A 62 -16.39 14.90 -5.52
CA GLY A 62 -17.17 13.84 -6.17
C GLY A 62 -16.89 12.43 -5.65
N LYS A 63 -17.35 11.42 -6.40
CA LYS A 63 -17.16 10.01 -6.05
C LYS A 63 -15.94 9.44 -6.75
N HIS A 64 -14.93 9.06 -5.98
CA HIS A 64 -13.67 8.52 -6.48
C HIS A 64 -13.54 7.05 -6.14
N ASN A 65 -13.04 6.24 -7.08
CA ASN A 65 -12.83 4.82 -6.86
C ASN A 65 -11.64 4.62 -5.91
N ILE A 66 -11.86 3.93 -4.79
CA ILE A 66 -10.82 3.77 -3.76
C ILE A 66 -9.65 2.96 -4.30
N GLY A 67 -9.90 1.89 -5.05
CA GLY A 67 -8.83 1.09 -5.65
C GLY A 67 -7.93 1.90 -6.59
N GLN A 68 -8.52 2.72 -7.46
CA GLN A 68 -7.77 3.62 -8.34
C GLN A 68 -6.98 4.67 -7.57
N MET A 69 -7.56 5.26 -6.51
CA MET A 69 -6.84 6.19 -5.65
C MET A 69 -5.64 5.54 -4.95
N MET A 70 -5.82 4.33 -4.39
CA MET A 70 -4.73 3.58 -3.75
C MET A 70 -3.62 3.24 -4.73
N ARG A 71 -3.97 2.86 -5.97
CA ARG A 71 -2.98 2.63 -7.02
C ARG A 71 -2.20 3.90 -7.36
N PHE A 72 -2.91 5.02 -7.54
CA PHE A 72 -2.30 6.32 -7.81
C PHE A 72 -1.34 6.74 -6.71
N PHE A 73 -1.72 6.60 -5.42
CA PHE A 73 -0.82 6.94 -4.31
C PHE A 73 0.41 6.04 -4.24
N ALA A 74 0.25 4.74 -4.54
CA ALA A 74 1.38 3.82 -4.60
C ALA A 74 2.38 4.24 -5.68
N ASP A 75 1.89 4.60 -6.86
CA ASP A 75 2.74 5.01 -7.98
C ASP A 75 3.43 6.36 -7.69
N MET A 76 2.75 7.31 -7.05
CA MET A 76 3.34 8.60 -6.63
C MET A 76 4.40 8.50 -5.52
N LEU A 77 4.40 7.42 -4.73
CA LEU A 77 5.36 7.19 -3.66
C LEU A 77 6.57 6.35 -4.11
N GLU A 78 6.46 5.66 -5.25
CA GLU A 78 7.54 4.84 -5.81
C GLU A 78 8.60 5.72 -6.51
N ASP A 79 8.16 6.79 -7.16
CA ASP A 79 8.98 7.82 -7.83
C ASP A 79 9.73 8.73 -6.84
#